data_AF-A0A192D3X3-F1
#
_entry.id   AF-A0A192D3X3-F1
#
_cell.length_a   1.000
_cell.length_b   1.000
_cell.length_c   1.000
_cell.angle_alpha   90.00
_cell.angle_beta   90.00
_cell.angle_gamma   90.00
#
_symmetry.space_group_name_H-M   'P 1'
#
loop_
_entity.id
_entity.type
_entity.pdbx_description
1 polymer ?
#
loop_
_entity_poly.entity_id
_entity_poly.type
_entity_poly.pdbx_seq_one_letter_code
_entity_poly.pdbx_strand_id
1 'polypeptide(L)' 'MIDTFALALGHGLLAVALWRLAMRAGLDEDPLIGSIRAEEKSHRQQGSAAGRSAARRARTIPGGSADEASGGRAR' A
#
# COMPACT_ATOMS: atom_id res chain seq x y z
N MET A 1 -48.56 -26.46 4.96
CA MET A 1 -48.54 -25.19 5.70
C MET A 1 -47.12 -25.02 6.17
N ILE A 2 -46.37 -24.10 5.55
CA ILE A 2 -44.97 -23.89 5.95
C ILE A 2 -44.97 -23.29 7.35
N ASP A 3 -44.10 -23.79 8.21
CA ASP A 3 -44.06 -23.37 9.59
C ASP A 3 -43.54 -21.92 9.64
N THR A 4 -44.44 -20.97 9.90
CA THR A 4 -44.13 -19.53 9.94
C THR A 4 -43.01 -19.24 10.93
N PHE A 5 -42.89 -20.10 11.96
CA PHE A 5 -41.83 -20.05 12.95
C PHE A 5 -40.45 -20.33 12.35
N ALA A 6 -40.33 -21.37 11.51
CA ALA A 6 -39.08 -21.69 10.83
C ALA A 6 -38.68 -20.57 9.85
N LEU A 7 -39.65 -19.98 9.15
CA LEU A 7 -39.40 -18.87 8.24
C LEU A 7 -38.93 -17.62 8.99
N ALA A 8 -39.61 -17.25 10.08
CA ALA A 8 -39.24 -16.11 10.91
C ALA A 8 -37.88 -16.30 11.57
N LEU A 9 -37.58 -17.51 12.05
CA LEU A 9 -36.29 -17.83 12.66
C LEU A 9 -35.16 -17.73 11.62
N GLY A 10 -35.35 -18.30 10.43
CA GLY A 10 -34.37 -18.21 9.34
C GLY A 10 -34.08 -16.76 8.95
N HIS A 11 -35.12 -15.95 8.76
CA HIS A 11 -34.97 -14.53 8.44
C HIS A 11 -34.33 -13.73 9.57
N GLY A 12 -34.69 -14.03 10.82
CA GLY A 12 -34.09 -13.40 12.00
C GLY A 12 -32.58 -13.67 12.08
N LEU A 13 -32.17 -14.92 11.90
CA LEU A 13 -30.76 -15.28 11.87
C LEU A 13 -30.01 -14.62 10.71
N LEU A 14 -30.64 -14.54 9.54
CA LEU A 14 -30.08 -13.87 8.36
C LEU A 14 -29.90 -12.36 8.60
N ALA A 15 -30.89 -11.70 9.21
CA ALA A 15 -30.82 -10.29 9.57
C ALA A 15 -29.69 -10.01 10.57
N VAL A 16 -29.53 -10.86 11.58
CA VAL A 16 -28.42 -10.76 12.56
C VAL A 16 -27.06 -10.95 11.89
N ALA A 17 -26.96 -11.92 10.97
CA ALA A 17 -25.72 -12.14 10.22
C ALA A 17 -25.34 -10.93 9.36
N LEU A 18 -26.31 -10.35 8.65
CA LEU A 18 -26.12 -9.14 7.84
C LEU A 18 -25.73 -7.94 8.70
N TRP A 19 -26.40 -7.74 9.84
CA TRP A 19 -26.06 -6.70 10.79
C TRP A 19 -24.62 -6.85 11.30
N ARG A 20 -24.23 -8.06 11.69
CA ARG A 20 -22.86 -8.35 12.13
C ARG A 20 -21.83 -8.11 11.04
N LEU A 21 -22.14 -8.49 9.80
CA LEU A 21 -21.26 -8.26 8.66
C LEU A 21 -21.10 -6.76 8.40
N ALA A 22 -22.19 -5.99 8.40
CA ALA A 22 -22.17 -4.54 8.21
C ALA A 22 -21.34 -3.80 9.27
N MET A 23 -21.38 -4.27 10.52
CA MET A 23 -20.58 -3.72 11.62
C MET A 23 -19.13 -4.23 11.67
N ARG A 24 -18.76 -5.16 10.79
CA ARG A 24 -17.43 -5.76 10.81
C ARG A 24 -16.38 -4.72 10.41
N ALA A 25 -15.38 -4.54 11.27
CA ALA A 25 -14.21 -3.74 10.93
C ALA A 25 -13.50 -4.30 9.69
N GLY A 26 -13.13 -3.41 8.77
CA GLY A 26 -12.47 -3.78 7.52
C GLY A 26 -13.39 -4.44 6.48
N LEU A 27 -14.72 -4.28 6.58
CA LEU A 27 -15.64 -4.75 5.53
C LEU A 27 -15.35 -4.11 4.17
N ASP A 28 -15.01 -2.81 4.17
CA ASP A 28 -14.70 -2.02 2.97
C ASP A 28 -13.19 -1.97 2.65
N GLU A 29 -12.36 -2.65 3.43
CA GLU A 29 -10.92 -2.71 3.20
C GLU A 29 -10.60 -3.78 2.15
N ASP A 30 -10.45 -3.35 0.89
CA ASP A 30 -9.95 -4.20 -0.17
C ASP A 30 -8.40 -4.29 -0.11
N PRO A 31 -7.81 -5.47 0.13
CA PRO A 31 -6.36 -5.64 0.18
C PRO A 31 -5.66 -5.29 -1.13
N LEU A 32 -6.33 -5.44 -2.29
CA LEU A 32 -5.75 -5.06 -3.59
C LEU A 32 -5.63 -3.55 -3.75
N ILE A 33 -6.57 -2.77 -3.19
CA ILE A 33 -6.49 -1.29 -3.26
C ILE A 33 -5.25 -0.80 -2.49
N GLY A 34 -4.87 -1.49 -1.40
CA GLY A 34 -3.66 -1.20 -0.65
C GLY A 34 -2.39 -1.34 -1.49
N SER A 35 -2.25 -2.44 -2.23
CA SER A 35 -1.08 -2.69 -3.08
C SER A 35 -1.02 -1.72 -4.26
N ILE A 36 -2.16 -1.46 -4.91
CA ILE A 36 -2.25 -0.52 -6.04
C ILE A 36 -1.85 0.89 -5.60
N ARG A 37 -2.35 1.38 -4.45
CA ARG A 37 -1.97 2.69 -3.91
C ARG A 37 -0.48 2.78 -3.55
N ALA A 38 0.11 1.70 -3.07
CA ALA A 38 1.54 1.65 -2.77
C ALA A 38 2.38 1.72 -4.05
N GLU A 39 1.98 0.97 -5.08
CA GLU A 39 2.63 0.95 -6.39
C GLU A 39 2.52 2.32 -7.09
N GLU A 40 1.35 2.94 -7.09
CA GLU A 40 1.14 4.29 -7.62
C GLU A 40 2.00 5.35 -6.92
N LYS A 41 2.14 5.28 -5.59
CA LYS A 41 3.03 6.19 -4.84
C LYS A 41 4.48 6.00 -5.29
N SER A 42 4.91 4.76 -5.52
CA SER A 42 6.27 4.46 -5.99
C SER A 42 6.49 4.99 -7.41
N HIS A 43 5.53 4.81 -8.32
CA HIS A 43 5.60 5.30 -9.70
C HIS A 43 5.58 6.83 -9.75
N ARG A 44 4.76 7.48 -8.91
CA ARG A 44 4.74 8.95 -8.79
C ARG A 44 6.06 9.50 -8.28
N GLN A 45 6.69 8.84 -7.29
CA GLN A 45 8.00 9.23 -6.81
C GLN A 45 9.06 9.11 -7.91
N GLN A 46 9.07 8.00 -8.65
CA GLN A 46 10.00 7.79 -9.78
C GLN A 46 9.80 8.81 -10.93
N GLY A 47 8.55 9.15 -11.25
CA GLY A 47 8.19 10.11 -12.29
C GLY A 47 8.37 11.59 -11.89
N SER A 48 8.44 11.91 -10.60
CA SER A 48 8.60 13.29 -10.13
C SER A 48 10.05 13.76 -10.15
N ALA A 49 10.29 15.04 -10.47
CA ALA A 49 11.62 15.65 -10.39
C ALA A 49 12.18 15.60 -8.95
N ALA A 50 11.32 15.81 -7.95
CA ALA A 50 11.68 15.72 -6.54
C ALA A 50 12.14 14.30 -6.15
N GLY A 51 11.44 13.26 -6.60
CA GLY A 51 11.82 11.88 -6.33
C GLY A 51 13.07 11.43 -7.09
N ARG A 52 13.28 11.90 -8.33
CA ARG A 52 14.56 11.72 -9.04
C ARG A 52 15.73 12.38 -8.31
N SER A 53 15.53 13.60 -7.80
CA SER A 53 16.53 14.31 -7.01
C SER A 53 16.79 13.65 -5.65
N ALA A 54 15.75 13.10 -4.99
CA ALA A 54 15.90 12.30 -3.78
C ALA A 54 16.67 10.99 -4.04
N ALA A 55 16.36 10.28 -5.12
CA ALA A 55 17.07 9.06 -5.52
C ALA A 55 18.52 9.30 -5.94
N ARG A 56 18.84 10.49 -6.49
CA ARG A 56 20.24 10.92 -6.70
C ARG A 56 20.94 11.16 -5.37
N ARG A 57 20.30 11.88 -4.44
CA ARG A 57 20.86 12.16 -3.11
C ARG A 57 21.10 10.91 -2.29
N ALA A 58 20.18 9.95 -2.33
CA ALA A 58 20.31 8.66 -1.67
C ALA A 58 21.49 7.83 -2.20
N ARG A 59 21.85 7.98 -3.49
CA ARG A 59 23.06 7.37 -4.08
C ARG A 59 24.36 8.07 -3.70
N THR A 60 24.31 9.32 -3.26
CA THR A 60 25.49 10.16 -2.98
C THR A 60 25.84 10.31 -1.49
N ILE A 61 25.03 9.81 -0.56
CA ILE A 61 25.38 9.82 0.87
C ILE A 61 26.25 8.58 1.19
N PRO A 62 27.39 8.74 1.90
CA PRO A 62 28.65 8.17 1.45
C PRO A 62 29.18 7.06 2.37
N GLY A 63 29.74 6.04 1.73
CA GLY A 63 30.65 5.07 2.31
C GLY A 63 31.50 4.48 1.19
N GLY A 64 32.61 5.14 0.84
CA GLY A 64 33.59 4.60 -0.11
C GLY A 64 34.22 5.62 -1.06
N SER A 65 35.38 6.12 -0.64
CA SER A 65 36.54 6.52 -1.49
C SER A 65 36.30 7.50 -2.63
N ALA A 66 36.32 8.79 -2.28
CA ALA A 66 36.94 9.81 -3.11
C ALA A 66 38.47 9.68 -2.96
N ASP A 67 39.07 8.76 -3.70
CA ASP A 67 40.53 8.73 -3.92
C ASP A 67 40.79 8.19 -5.32
N GLU A 68 40.71 9.07 -6.32
CA GLU A 68 41.31 8.92 -7.66
C GLU A 68 40.96 10.16 -8.52
N ALA A 69 41.37 11.35 -8.07
CA ALA A 69 41.33 12.54 -8.93
C ALA A 69 42.34 13.60 -8.48
N SER A 70 43.58 13.20 -8.20
CA SER A 70 44.68 14.15 -7.97
C SER A 70 46.04 13.45 -8.02
N GLY A 71 46.55 13.19 -9.23
CA GLY A 71 47.86 12.56 -9.44
C GLY A 71 48.53 12.97 -10.74
N GLY A 72 49.08 14.19 -10.78
CA GLY A 72 50.35 14.50 -11.45
C GLY A 72 50.44 14.41 -12.97
N ARG A 73 50.20 15.53 -13.65
CA ARG A 73 50.80 15.81 -14.97
C ARG A 73 52.27 16.21 -14.73
N ALA A 74 53.19 15.24 -14.82
CA ALA A 74 54.62 15.50 -14.83
C ALA A 74 55.03 16.02 -16.23
N ARG A 75 55.94 16.98 -16.20
CA ARG A 75 56.62 17.60 -17.35
C ARG A 75 57.47 16.60 -18.11
#